data_AF-A0A7J8YJ94-F1
#
_entry.id   AF-A0A7J8YJ94-F1
#
_cell.length_a   1.000
_cell.length_b   1.000
_cell.length_c   1.000
_cell.angle_alpha   90.00
_cell.angle_beta   90.00
_cell.angle_gamma   90.00
#
_symmetry.space_group_name_H-M   'P 1'
#
loop_
_entity.id
_entity.type
_entity.pdbx_description
1 polymer ?
#
loop_
_entity_poly.entity_id
_entity_poly.type
_entity_poly.pdbx_seq_one_letter_code
_entity_poly.pdbx_strand_id
1 'polypeptide(L)'
;MAPTLADPFNDSSTLVEFVINQGNGVKGLSKLGLTALLKQCIQPLEERMCMTNIIPQGSIPIIDMSNWEDPKVVKSICDAASKWGFFQIVNHDVPVEVLENVKDATYNFFRFPAK
;
A
#
# COMPACT_ATOMS: atom_id res chain seq x y z
N MET A 1 1.55 7.49 40.16
CA MET A 1 2.19 7.85 38.87
C MET A 1 2.25 6.57 38.06
N ALA A 2 1.59 6.50 36.90
CA ALA A 2 1.72 5.33 36.03
C ALA A 2 3.16 5.30 35.49
N PRO A 3 3.82 4.14 35.43
CA PRO A 3 5.17 4.06 34.88
C PRO A 3 5.09 4.41 33.41
N THR A 4 5.85 5.42 32.99
CA THR A 4 6.09 5.72 31.59
C THR A 4 6.77 4.48 31.01
N LEU A 5 6.05 3.65 30.25
CA LEU A 5 6.67 2.57 29.49
C LEU A 5 7.69 3.24 28.55
N ALA A 6 8.98 3.03 28.83
CA ALA A 6 10.03 3.51 27.97
C ALA A 6 9.78 2.94 26.57
N ASP A 7 9.68 3.82 25.57
CA ASP A 7 9.51 3.40 24.18
C ASP A 7 10.72 2.53 23.79
N PRO A 8 10.53 1.23 23.49
CA PRO A 8 11.64 0.31 23.23
C PRO A 8 12.49 0.72 22.00
N PHE A 9 12.03 1.70 21.21
CA PHE A 9 12.69 2.19 20.00
C PHE A 9 13.05 3.68 20.04
N ASN A 10 13.25 4.26 21.23
CA ASN A 10 13.75 5.64 21.33
C ASN A 10 15.15 5.81 20.73
N ASP A 11 15.93 4.72 20.62
CA ASP A 11 17.17 4.65 19.86
C ASP A 11 16.92 4.10 18.44
N SER A 12 17.41 4.81 17.43
CA SER A 12 17.28 4.38 16.03
C SER A 12 18.06 3.10 15.74
N SER A 13 19.09 2.78 16.52
CA SER A 13 19.90 1.57 16.33
C SER A 13 19.10 0.30 16.64
N THR A 14 18.28 0.32 17.70
CA THR A 14 17.47 -0.83 18.12
C THR A 14 16.31 -1.11 17.15
N LEU A 15 15.77 -0.05 16.53
CA LEU A 15 14.74 -0.18 15.50
C LEU A 15 15.29 -0.82 14.23
N VAL A 16 16.45 -0.35 13.75
CA VAL A 16 17.12 -0.93 12.57
C VAL A 16 17.49 -2.39 12.83
N GLU A 17 18.00 -2.70 14.02
CA GLU A 17 18.33 -4.06 14.41
C GLU A 17 17.10 -4.98 14.34
N PHE A 18 15.99 -4.60 14.98
CA PHE A 18 14.77 -5.41 15.00
C PHE A 18 14.11 -5.52 13.61
N VAL A 19 13.92 -4.40 12.90
CA VAL A 19 13.14 -4.35 11.66
C VAL A 19 13.93 -4.90 10.48
N ILE A 20 15.21 -4.52 10.35
CA ILE A 20 16.02 -4.80 9.17
C ILE A 20 16.93 -5.99 9.42
N ASN A 21 17.80 -5.94 10.45
CA ASN A 21 18.84 -6.95 10.64
C ASN A 21 18.27 -8.31 11.08
N GLN A 22 17.25 -8.30 11.94
CA GLN A 22 16.50 -9.48 12.35
C GLN A 22 15.31 -9.80 11.44
N GLY A 23 15.13 -9.05 10.35
CA GLY A 23 14.12 -9.37 9.32
C GLY A 23 12.65 -9.30 9.76
N ASN A 24 12.33 -8.75 10.93
CA ASN A 24 10.94 -8.68 11.40
C ASN A 24 10.06 -7.77 10.53
N GLY A 25 10.66 -6.75 9.90
CA GLY A 25 9.98 -5.77 9.08
C GLY A 25 8.95 -4.94 9.85
N VAL A 26 8.28 -4.03 9.13
CA VAL A 26 7.20 -3.20 9.72
C VAL A 26 5.98 -4.03 10.11
N LYS A 27 5.82 -5.23 9.55
CA LYS A 27 4.77 -6.19 9.96
C LYS A 27 5.04 -6.77 11.35
N GLY A 28 6.28 -7.13 11.66
CA GLY A 28 6.64 -7.57 13.01
C GLY A 28 6.48 -6.43 14.01
N LEU A 29 6.92 -5.23 13.61
CA LEU A 29 6.78 -4.01 14.41
C LEU A 29 5.33 -3.68 14.75
N SER A 30 4.40 -3.78 13.78
CA SER A 30 2.97 -3.50 14.02
C SER A 30 2.32 -4.47 15.01
N LYS A 31 2.83 -5.70 15.15
CA LYS A 31 2.35 -6.69 16.12
C LYS A 31 2.76 -6.39 17.56
N LEU A 32 3.71 -5.46 17.79
CA LEU A 32 4.11 -5.07 19.14
C LEU A 32 3.09 -4.18 19.85
N GLY A 33 2.04 -3.72 19.15
CA GLY A 33 0.97 -2.94 19.75
C GLY A 33 1.39 -1.55 20.23
N LEU A 34 2.37 -0.94 19.55
CA LEU A 34 2.82 0.42 19.84
C LEU A 34 1.64 1.40 19.75
N THR A 35 1.49 2.25 20.76
CA THR A 35 0.40 3.23 20.85
C THR A 35 0.71 4.53 20.12
N ALA A 36 1.96 4.74 19.71
CA ALA A 36 2.43 5.91 19.00
C ALA A 36 3.30 5.51 17.79
N LEU A 37 3.29 6.38 16.78
CA LEU A 37 4.13 6.21 15.59
C LEU A 37 5.57 6.61 15.91
N LEU A 38 6.53 5.76 15.52
CA LEU A 38 7.94 6.04 15.69
C LEU A 38 8.37 7.24 14.85
N LYS A 39 9.33 8.03 15.37
CA LYS A 39 9.83 9.24 14.71
C LYS A 39 10.32 8.96 13.28
N GLN A 40 10.94 7.80 13.05
CA GLN A 40 11.44 7.36 11.75
C GLN A 40 10.34 7.09 10.72
N CYS A 41 9.09 6.87 11.16
CA CYS A 41 7.94 6.65 10.30
C CYS A 41 7.12 7.93 10.04
N ILE A 42 7.50 9.06 10.66
CA ILE A 42 6.84 10.34 10.45
C ILE A 42 7.41 10.98 9.17
N GLN A 43 6.56 11.14 8.16
CA GLN A 43 6.95 11.79 6.91
C GLN A 43 7.32 13.28 7.11
N PRO A 44 8.15 13.85 6.22
CA PRO A 44 8.34 15.30 6.12
C PRO A 44 7.01 16.03 6.01
N LEU A 45 6.95 17.29 6.46
CA LEU A 45 5.69 18.03 6.55
C LEU A 45 4.97 18.12 5.20
N GLU A 46 5.76 18.25 4.13
CA GLU A 46 5.33 18.37 2.74
C GLU A 46 4.66 17.09 2.21
N GLU A 47 5.02 15.93 2.77
CA GLU A 47 4.52 14.60 2.38
C GLU A 47 3.42 14.09 3.31
N ARG A 48 3.17 14.77 4.43
CA ARG A 48 2.08 14.39 5.33
C ARG A 48 0.76 14.61 4.62
N MET A 49 -0.04 13.55 4.56
CA MET A 49 -1.36 13.60 3.95
C MET A 49 -2.20 14.71 4.58
N CYS A 50 -2.63 15.66 3.77
CA CYS A 50 -3.60 16.68 4.17
C CYS A 50 -4.92 16.41 3.46
N MET A 51 -6.00 16.20 4.22
CA MET A 51 -7.33 15.93 3.66
C MET A 51 -7.90 17.11 2.86
N THR A 52 -7.26 18.30 2.91
CA THR A 52 -7.67 19.48 2.13
C THR A 52 -7.37 19.37 0.64
N ASN A 53 -6.52 18.43 0.22
CA ASN A 53 -6.09 18.29 -1.19
C ASN A 53 -6.89 17.21 -1.95
N ILE A 54 -7.98 16.70 -1.36
CA ILE A 54 -8.85 15.72 -2.03
C ILE A 54 -9.69 16.46 -3.06
N ILE A 55 -9.46 16.20 -4.35
CA ILE A 55 -10.27 16.74 -5.44
C ILE A 55 -11.59 15.94 -5.50
N PRO A 56 -12.75 16.54 -5.18
CA PRO A 56 -14.02 15.79 -5.12
C PRO A 56 -14.55 15.35 -6.49
N GLN A 57 -13.97 15.84 -7.58
CA GLN A 57 -14.59 15.90 -8.91
C GLN A 57 -13.91 15.01 -9.97
N GLY A 58 -12.88 14.24 -9.60
CA GLY A 58 -12.14 13.40 -10.54
C GLY A 58 -12.07 11.96 -10.08
N SER A 59 -12.92 11.08 -10.61
CA SER A 59 -12.72 9.64 -10.46
C SER A 59 -11.66 9.15 -11.46
N ILE A 60 -10.77 8.28 -11.00
CA ILE A 60 -9.83 7.58 -11.88
C ILE A 60 -10.64 6.84 -12.96
N PRO A 61 -10.31 6.99 -14.26
CA PRO A 61 -11.03 6.32 -15.33
C PRO A 61 -11.10 4.81 -15.13
N ILE A 62 -12.26 4.21 -15.38
CA ILE A 62 -12.46 2.76 -15.40
C ILE A 62 -12.76 2.35 -16.85
N ILE A 63 -11.99 1.39 -17.37
CA ILE A 63 -12.08 0.93 -18.75
C ILE A 63 -12.58 -0.52 -18.76
N ASP A 64 -13.69 -0.75 -19.46
CA ASP A 64 -14.22 -2.09 -19.70
C ASP A 64 -13.48 -2.76 -20.86
N MET A 65 -12.85 -3.90 -20.60
CA MET A 65 -12.02 -4.65 -21.55
C MET A 65 -12.76 -5.83 -22.21
N SER A 66 -14.06 -5.97 -21.98
CA SER A 66 -14.88 -7.09 -22.51
C SER A 66 -14.89 -7.20 -24.04
N ASN A 67 -14.56 -6.13 -24.76
CA ASN A 67 -14.44 -6.13 -26.22
C ASN A 67 -13.13 -5.45 -26.65
N TRP A 68 -12.02 -6.17 -26.55
CA TRP A 68 -10.68 -5.64 -26.84
C TRP A 68 -10.50 -5.16 -28.29
N GLU A 69 -11.26 -5.73 -29.22
CA GLU A 69 -11.21 -5.37 -30.64
C GLU A 69 -11.93 -4.05 -30.95
N ASP A 70 -12.71 -3.49 -30.02
CA ASP A 70 -13.35 -2.18 -30.21
C ASP A 70 -12.27 -1.08 -30.17
N PRO A 71 -12.08 -0.31 -31.26
CA PRO A 71 -11.13 0.81 -31.29
C PRO A 71 -11.40 1.86 -30.19
N LYS A 72 -12.62 1.92 -29.63
CA LYS A 72 -12.94 2.79 -28.50
C LYS A 72 -12.20 2.39 -27.22
N VAL A 73 -11.93 1.10 -27.00
CA VAL A 73 -11.16 0.65 -25.82
C VAL A 73 -9.73 1.16 -25.91
N VAL A 74 -9.08 0.99 -27.06
CA VAL A 74 -7.74 1.53 -27.33
C VAL A 74 -7.71 3.04 -27.15
N LYS A 75 -8.71 3.75 -27.69
CA LYS A 75 -8.82 5.20 -27.52
C LYS A 75 -8.96 5.59 -26.04
N SER A 76 -9.80 4.91 -25.26
CA SER A 76 -9.97 5.16 -23.83
C SER A 76 -8.67 4.96 -23.05
N ILE A 77 -7.87 3.95 -23.40
CA ILE A 77 -6.54 3.71 -22.78
C ILE A 77 -5.61 4.89 -23.09
N CYS A 78 -5.51 5.31 -24.36
CA CYS A 78 -4.66 6.44 -24.74
C CYS A 78 -5.12 7.76 -24.08
N ASP A 79 -6.42 8.00 -24.02
CA ASP A 79 -7.01 9.18 -23.38
C ASP A 79 -6.72 9.19 -21.87
N ALA A 80 -6.91 8.06 -21.18
CA ALA A 80 -6.63 7.97 -19.76
C ALA A 80 -5.13 8.07 -19.46
N ALA A 81 -4.28 7.38 -20.22
CA ALA A 81 -2.83 7.44 -20.04
C ALA A 81 -2.27 8.86 -20.28
N SER A 82 -2.78 9.59 -21.29
CA SER A 82 -2.30 10.93 -21.60
C SER A 82 -2.83 12.02 -20.65
N LYS A 83 -4.09 11.92 -20.21
CA LYS A 83 -4.72 12.94 -19.35
C LYS A 83 -4.52 12.68 -17.86
N TRP A 84 -4.50 11.42 -17.45
CA TRP A 84 -4.43 11.02 -16.03
C TRP A 84 -3.11 10.34 -15.67
N GLY A 85 -2.46 9.65 -16.60
CA GLY A 85 -1.32 8.78 -16.29
C GLY A 85 -1.69 7.52 -15.50
N PHE A 86 -2.98 7.28 -15.25
CA PHE A 86 -3.50 6.16 -14.46
C PHE A 86 -4.94 5.82 -14.84
N PHE A 87 -5.31 4.54 -14.77
CA PHE A 87 -6.67 4.05 -14.99
C PHE A 87 -6.85 2.67 -14.35
N GLN A 88 -8.10 2.26 -14.18
CA GLN A 88 -8.50 0.93 -13.74
C GLN A 88 -9.11 0.17 -14.93
N ILE A 89 -8.98 -1.15 -14.95
CA ILE A 89 -9.57 -2.02 -15.96
C ILE A 89 -10.52 -3.03 -15.32
N VAL A 90 -11.59 -3.38 -16.01
CA VAL A 90 -12.55 -4.44 -15.64
C VAL A 90 -12.80 -5.35 -16.83
N ASN A 91 -13.34 -6.56 -16.61
CA ASN A 91 -13.58 -7.56 -17.66
C ASN A 91 -12.32 -7.85 -18.51
N HIS A 92 -11.16 -7.91 -17.86
CA HIS A 92 -9.84 -8.08 -18.47
C HIS A 92 -9.48 -9.57 -18.73
N ASP A 93 -10.46 -10.47 -18.71
CA ASP A 93 -10.38 -11.93 -18.89
C ASP A 93 -9.44 -12.73 -17.96
N VAL A 94 -8.63 -12.09 -17.13
CA VAL A 94 -7.94 -12.78 -16.02
C VAL A 94 -8.98 -13.33 -15.03
N PRO A 95 -9.03 -14.65 -14.78
CA PRO A 95 -10.01 -15.23 -13.88
C PRO A 95 -9.88 -14.68 -12.46
N VAL A 96 -11.00 -14.39 -11.81
CA VAL A 96 -11.04 -13.84 -10.44
C VAL A 96 -10.32 -14.76 -9.46
N GLU A 97 -10.43 -16.08 -9.63
CA GLU A 97 -9.74 -17.05 -8.78
C GLU A 97 -8.21 -16.87 -8.79
N VAL A 98 -7.61 -16.49 -9.93
CA VAL A 98 -6.16 -16.21 -10.01
C VAL A 98 -5.81 -14.99 -9.16
N LEU A 99 -6.65 -13.94 -9.20
CA LEU A 99 -6.45 -12.74 -8.40
C LEU A 99 -6.61 -13.00 -6.89
N GLU A 100 -7.55 -13.84 -6.50
CA GLU A 100 -7.72 -14.23 -5.09
C GLU A 100 -6.57 -15.13 -4.63
N ASN A 101 -6.16 -16.11 -5.44
CA ASN A 101 -5.04 -17.00 -5.11
C ASN A 101 -3.72 -16.24 -4.91
N VAL A 102 -3.44 -15.20 -5.70
CA VAL A 102 -2.22 -14.40 -5.49
C VAL A 102 -2.30 -13.53 -4.23
N LYS A 103 -3.47 -13.00 -3.89
CA LYS A 103 -3.69 -12.30 -2.61
C LYS A 103 -3.47 -13.25 -1.43
N ASP A 104 -4.07 -14.44 -1.49
CA ASP A 104 -3.94 -15.45 -0.44
C ASP A 104 -2.51 -15.94 -0.28
N ALA A 105 -1.81 -16.22 -1.38
CA ALA A 105 -0.39 -16.57 -1.38
C ALA A 105 0.45 -15.46 -0.73
N THR A 106 0.15 -14.19 -1.03
CA THR A 106 0.82 -13.02 -0.42
C THR A 106 0.58 -12.99 1.09
N TYR A 107 -0.66 -13.12 1.55
CA TYR A 107 -0.98 -13.15 2.98
C TYR A 107 -0.29 -14.32 3.68
N ASN A 108 -0.32 -15.51 3.08
CA ASN A 108 0.33 -16.70 3.62
C ASN A 108 1.84 -16.52 3.75
N PHE A 109 2.49 -16.01 2.71
CA PHE A 109 3.92 -15.71 2.72
C PHE A 109 4.30 -14.80 3.89
N PHE A 110 3.65 -13.63 4.00
CA PHE A 110 4.00 -12.70 5.05
C PHE A 110 3.58 -13.19 6.44
N ARG A 111 2.66 -14.15 6.57
CA ARG A 111 2.24 -14.76 7.86
C ARG A 111 3.28 -15.71 8.43
N PHE A 112 4.22 -16.23 7.64
CA PHE A 112 5.31 -17.01 8.16
C PHE A 112 6.13 -16.21 9.19
N PRO A 113 6.79 -16.90 10.16
CA PRO A 113 7.71 -16.24 11.07
C PRO A 113 8.82 -15.49 10.33
N ALA A 114 9.29 -14.39 10.92
CA ALA A 114 10.51 -13.75 10.46
C ALA A 114 11.68 -14.73 10.59
N LYS A 115 12.64 -14.62 9.67
CA LYS A 115 13.85 -15.45 9.67
C LYS A 115 14.87 -14.93 10.68
#